data_AF-A0A7S1WZQ6-F1
#
_entry.id   AF-A0A7S1WZQ6-F1
#
_cell.length_a   1.000
_cell.length_b   1.000
_cell.length_c   1.000
_cell.angle_alpha   90.00
_cell.angle_beta   90.00
_cell.angle_gamma   90.00
#
_symmetry.space_group_name_H-M   'P 1'
#
loop_
_entity.id
_entity.type
_entity.pdbx_description
1 polymer ?
#
loop_
_entity_poly.entity_id
_entity_poly.type
_entity_poly.pdbx_seq_one_letter_code
_entity_poly.pdbx_strand_id
1 'polypeptide(L)'
;MGSPTCAGWPATADRNASPEPALPQLPDELEAFLAPDDANLPVVLFTLGSMSSIMDPNNLTELLGGLCNAKWKTMAALSAKAVSRVPAELLQHPNLLVSSWIPQAQVIADPRVNVVVTHCGWGAALDVVTGGKPVVCVPHHGDQPVNADLLVSKGMGLKLNFKTVKATGVEKTVSALLTDPKYSQRAQELSKAVAAETCGRHGAVTFVEQLVAEDRARRDSKHTTDIVPAHRPFTAALIGGAAVVAIGAAVLAAGLRTKGHA
;
A
#
# COMPACT_ATOMS: atom_id res chain seq x y z
N MET A 1 -28.03 -10.03 -12.30
CA MET A 1 -27.05 -10.39 -11.25
C MET A 1 -26.27 -9.12 -10.96
N GLY A 2 -26.49 -8.47 -9.81
CA GLY A 2 -25.85 -7.19 -9.51
C GLY A 2 -24.34 -7.38 -9.34
N SER A 3 -23.53 -6.51 -9.96
CA SER A 3 -22.08 -6.47 -9.71
C SER A 3 -21.84 -6.37 -8.21
N PRO A 4 -20.87 -7.12 -7.64
CA PRO A 4 -20.55 -7.02 -6.23
C PRO A 4 -20.03 -5.60 -5.97
N THR A 5 -20.87 -4.76 -5.38
CA THR A 5 -20.46 -3.44 -4.91
C THR A 5 -19.40 -3.65 -3.81
N CYS A 6 -18.21 -3.08 -3.97
CA CYS A 6 -17.23 -3.12 -2.88
C CYS A 6 -17.75 -2.20 -1.77
N ALA A 7 -18.01 -2.76 -0.59
CA ALA A 7 -18.48 -1.98 0.55
C ALA A 7 -17.49 -0.83 0.85
N GLY A 8 -18.00 0.41 0.93
CA GLY A 8 -17.17 1.61 1.16
C GLY A 8 -16.57 2.26 -0.09
N TRP A 9 -16.81 1.73 -1.28
CA TRP A 9 -16.40 2.33 -2.56
C TRP A 9 -17.58 3.01 -3.28
N PRO A 10 -17.31 3.95 -4.21
CA PRO A 10 -18.35 4.53 -5.07
C PRO A 10 -19.23 3.46 -5.72
N ALA A 11 -20.54 3.71 -5.84
CA ALA A 11 -21.45 2.78 -6.49
C ALA A 11 -21.10 2.50 -7.97
N THR A 12 -20.33 3.40 -8.58
CA THR A 12 -19.81 3.31 -9.95
C THR A 12 -18.50 2.53 -10.05
N ALA A 13 -17.86 2.17 -8.92
CA ALA A 13 -16.67 1.33 -8.91
C ALA A 13 -17.07 -0.12 -9.24
N ASP A 14 -17.14 -0.44 -10.52
CA ASP A 14 -17.40 -1.80 -10.99
C ASP A 14 -16.08 -2.57 -11.15
N ARG A 15 -15.94 -3.66 -10.40
CA ARG A 15 -14.79 -4.57 -10.48
C ARG A 15 -14.62 -5.16 -11.89
N ASN A 16 -15.70 -5.21 -12.69
CA ASN A 16 -15.72 -5.83 -14.01
C ASN A 16 -15.71 -4.81 -15.17
N ALA A 17 -15.67 -3.51 -14.90
CA ALA A 17 -15.92 -2.49 -15.93
C ALA A 17 -14.85 -2.39 -17.02
N SER A 18 -13.66 -2.98 -16.84
CA SER A 18 -12.68 -3.17 -17.92
C SER A 18 -11.68 -4.27 -17.57
N PRO A 19 -11.29 -5.14 -18.53
CA PRO A 19 -10.18 -6.05 -18.33
C PRO A 19 -8.92 -5.25 -18.04
N GLU A 20 -8.18 -5.66 -17.02
CA GLU A 20 -6.93 -5.02 -16.64
C GLU A 20 -5.94 -5.11 -17.81
N PRO A 21 -5.26 -4.00 -18.20
CA PRO A 21 -4.22 -4.10 -19.21
C PRO A 21 -3.15 -5.06 -18.72
N ALA A 22 -2.74 -5.99 -19.60
CA ALA A 22 -1.72 -6.97 -19.29
C ALA A 22 -0.45 -6.26 -18.79
N LEU A 23 0.14 -6.77 -17.72
CA LEU A 23 1.43 -6.28 -17.25
C LEU A 23 2.46 -6.44 -18.38
N PRO A 24 3.41 -5.50 -18.52
CA PRO A 24 4.49 -5.63 -19.49
C PRO A 24 5.24 -6.94 -19.25
N GLN A 25 5.82 -7.55 -20.28
CA GLN A 25 6.60 -8.78 -20.09
C GLN A 25 7.80 -8.51 -19.18
N LEU A 26 8.17 -9.52 -18.38
CA LEU A 26 9.38 -9.47 -17.58
C LEU A 26 10.60 -9.34 -18.52
N PRO A 27 11.64 -8.57 -18.13
CA PRO A 27 12.91 -8.57 -18.85
C PRO A 27 13.45 -9.99 -19.02
N ASP A 28 14.04 -10.28 -20.18
CA ASP A 28 14.50 -11.62 -20.57
C ASP A 28 15.40 -12.28 -19.52
N GLU A 29 16.28 -11.52 -18.88
CA GLU A 29 17.17 -12.01 -17.81
C GLU A 29 16.40 -12.50 -16.58
N LEU A 30 15.35 -11.78 -16.17
CA LEU A 30 14.51 -12.17 -15.04
C LEU A 30 13.67 -13.40 -15.40
N GLU A 31 13.12 -13.42 -16.61
CA GLU A 31 12.34 -14.55 -17.10
C GLU A 31 13.19 -15.82 -17.19
N ALA A 32 14.41 -15.73 -17.72
CA ALA A 32 15.36 -16.83 -17.80
C ALA A 32 15.74 -17.36 -16.41
N PHE A 33 15.91 -16.48 -15.42
CA PHE A 33 16.23 -16.90 -14.06
C PHE A 33 15.06 -17.60 -13.35
N LEU A 34 13.83 -17.16 -13.63
CA LEU A 34 12.61 -17.79 -13.12
C LEU A 34 12.27 -19.11 -13.82
N ALA A 35 12.82 -19.37 -15.00
CA ALA A 35 12.59 -20.62 -15.72
C ALA A 35 12.92 -21.84 -14.84
N PRO A 36 12.16 -22.95 -14.95
CA PRO A 36 12.44 -24.17 -14.21
C PRO A 36 13.84 -24.68 -14.54
N ASP A 37 14.58 -25.06 -13.50
CA ASP A 37 15.82 -25.82 -13.62
C ASP A 37 15.56 -27.31 -13.34
N ASP A 38 16.54 -28.16 -13.63
CA ASP A 38 16.44 -29.62 -13.43
C ASP A 38 16.17 -30.01 -11.97
N ALA A 39 16.56 -29.14 -11.02
CA ALA A 39 16.37 -29.35 -9.59
C ALA A 39 15.04 -28.77 -9.07
N ASN A 40 14.29 -28.06 -9.92
CA ASN A 40 13.07 -27.32 -9.61
C ASN A 40 13.20 -26.48 -8.32
N LEU A 41 14.33 -25.77 -8.20
CA LEU A 41 14.64 -25.01 -7.00
C LEU A 41 13.61 -23.91 -6.76
N PRO A 42 13.13 -23.72 -5.51
CA PRO A 42 12.27 -22.60 -5.19
C PRO A 42 13.00 -21.27 -5.39
N VAL A 43 12.24 -20.22 -5.71
CA VAL A 43 12.78 -18.88 -5.92
C VAL A 43 12.44 -17.97 -4.74
N VAL A 44 13.46 -17.31 -4.23
CA VAL A 44 13.38 -16.31 -3.17
C VAL A 44 13.67 -14.94 -3.77
N LEU A 45 12.75 -14.00 -3.59
CA LEU A 45 13.00 -12.60 -3.90
C LEU A 45 13.59 -11.89 -2.68
N PHE A 46 14.66 -11.13 -2.85
CA PHE A 46 15.25 -10.29 -1.81
C PHE A 46 15.25 -8.82 -2.24
N THR A 47 14.61 -7.96 -1.45
CA THR A 47 14.51 -6.52 -1.71
C THR A 47 14.40 -5.70 -0.43
N LEU A 48 15.37 -4.82 -0.20
CA LEU A 48 15.40 -3.90 0.95
C LEU A 48 15.05 -2.46 0.56
N GLY A 49 14.53 -2.27 -0.66
CA GLY A 49 14.22 -0.96 -1.22
C GLY A 49 15.46 -0.08 -1.46
N SER A 50 15.20 1.20 -1.74
CA SER A 50 16.23 2.20 -2.04
C SER A 50 17.20 2.48 -0.88
N MET A 51 16.81 2.12 0.34
CA MET A 51 17.59 2.37 1.57
C MET A 51 18.65 1.29 1.87
N SER A 52 18.73 0.23 1.06
CA SER A 52 19.75 -0.83 1.16
C SER A 52 21.18 -0.28 1.21
N SER A 53 21.43 0.86 0.58
CA SER A 53 22.76 1.49 0.49
C SER A 53 23.24 2.21 1.76
N ILE A 54 22.38 2.37 2.77
CA ILE A 54 22.70 3.04 4.05
C ILE A 54 22.99 2.00 5.15
N MET A 55 22.84 0.72 4.81
CA MET A 55 22.96 -0.39 5.76
C MET A 55 24.41 -0.71 6.12
N ASP A 56 24.55 -1.32 7.31
CA ASP A 56 25.79 -1.94 7.76
C ASP A 56 26.20 -3.07 6.78
N PRO A 57 27.41 -3.00 6.19
CA PRO A 57 27.87 -4.00 5.23
C PRO A 57 27.94 -5.43 5.77
N ASN A 58 28.26 -5.62 7.05
CA ASN A 58 28.33 -6.94 7.65
C ASN A 58 26.94 -7.57 7.74
N ASN A 59 25.93 -6.79 8.12
CA ASN A 59 24.54 -7.30 8.17
C ASN A 59 24.00 -7.63 6.77
N LEU A 60 24.33 -6.83 5.74
CA LEU A 60 23.98 -7.15 4.35
C LEU A 60 24.68 -8.42 3.87
N THR A 61 25.95 -8.59 4.22
CA THR A 61 26.73 -9.79 3.92
C THR A 61 26.14 -11.04 4.59
N GLU A 62 25.71 -10.93 5.85
CA GLU A 62 25.06 -12.03 6.57
C GLU A 62 23.68 -12.38 5.96
N LEU A 63 22.91 -11.37 5.53
CA LEU A 63 21.66 -11.60 4.81
C LEU A 63 21.88 -12.37 3.51
N LEU A 64 22.76 -11.86 2.64
CA LEU A 64 23.06 -12.52 1.38
C LEU A 64 23.73 -13.88 1.60
N GLY A 65 24.57 -14.02 2.63
CA GLY A 65 25.23 -15.27 2.97
C GLY A 65 24.24 -16.38 3.31
N GLY A 66 23.13 -16.05 3.97
CA GLY A 66 22.05 -17.01 4.21
C GLY A 66 21.16 -17.28 3.00
N LEU A 67 21.09 -16.32 2.06
CA LEU A 67 20.28 -16.42 0.84
C LEU A 67 21.01 -17.10 -0.32
N CYS A 68 22.34 -17.09 -0.33
CA CYS A 68 23.15 -17.71 -1.38
C CYS A 68 23.54 -19.11 -0.94
N ASN A 69 22.79 -20.11 -1.39
CA ASN A 69 23.08 -21.51 -1.14
C ASN A 69 22.49 -22.41 -2.23
N ALA A 70 22.65 -23.73 -2.07
CA ALA A 70 22.22 -24.73 -3.06
C ALA A 70 20.73 -25.12 -2.97
N LYS A 71 19.97 -24.64 -1.99
CA LYS A 71 18.59 -25.07 -1.70
C LYS A 71 17.52 -24.25 -2.42
N TRP A 72 17.86 -23.08 -2.93
CA TRP A 72 16.96 -22.18 -3.66
C TRP A 72 17.74 -21.23 -4.57
N LYS A 73 17.02 -20.62 -5.50
CA LYS A 73 17.48 -19.47 -6.30
C LYS A 73 17.11 -18.18 -5.59
N THR A 74 18.01 -17.20 -5.58
CA THR A 74 17.78 -15.88 -5.00
C THR A 74 17.86 -14.82 -6.08
N MET A 75 16.77 -14.08 -6.28
CA MET A 75 16.76 -12.84 -7.06
C MET A 75 16.88 -11.66 -6.09
N ALA A 76 17.95 -10.88 -6.19
CA ALA A 76 18.24 -9.77 -5.29
C ALA A 76 18.15 -8.42 -6.01
N ALA A 77 17.27 -7.54 -5.54
CA ALA A 77 17.19 -6.15 -5.99
C ALA A 77 18.08 -5.26 -5.11
N LEU A 78 19.27 -4.91 -5.60
CA LEU A 78 20.29 -4.17 -4.85
C LEU A 78 20.85 -3.01 -5.65
N SER A 79 20.92 -1.82 -5.03
CA SER A 79 21.59 -0.67 -5.65
C SER A 79 23.08 -0.95 -5.90
N ALA A 80 23.69 -0.29 -6.90
CA ALA A 80 25.13 -0.42 -7.18
C ALA A 80 26.01 -0.15 -5.95
N LYS A 81 25.60 0.80 -5.09
CA LYS A 81 26.28 1.12 -3.83
C LYS A 81 26.14 0.02 -2.78
N ALA A 82 25.04 -0.73 -2.77
CA ALA A 82 24.90 -1.91 -1.91
C ALA A 82 25.78 -3.05 -2.43
N VAL A 83 25.78 -3.28 -3.75
CA VAL A 83 26.61 -4.30 -4.40
C VAL A 83 28.10 -4.07 -4.11
N SER A 84 28.60 -2.83 -4.20
CA SER A 84 30.00 -2.52 -3.92
C SER A 84 30.45 -2.73 -2.47
N ARG A 85 29.52 -3.06 -1.56
CA ARG A 85 29.78 -3.33 -0.14
C ARG A 85 29.71 -4.82 0.21
N VAL A 86 29.38 -5.66 -0.77
CA VAL A 86 29.25 -7.12 -0.60
C VAL A 86 30.51 -7.80 -1.13
N PRO A 87 31.03 -8.85 -0.46
CA PRO A 87 32.15 -9.64 -0.97
C PRO A 87 31.88 -10.20 -2.38
N ALA A 88 32.87 -10.10 -3.26
CA ALA A 88 32.73 -10.50 -4.66
C ALA A 88 32.42 -12.00 -4.82
N GLU A 89 32.94 -12.83 -3.92
CA GLU A 89 32.73 -14.27 -3.90
C GLU A 89 31.24 -14.62 -3.72
N LEU A 90 30.52 -13.82 -2.93
CA LEU A 90 29.10 -14.01 -2.69
C LEU A 90 28.25 -13.58 -3.89
N LEU A 91 28.67 -12.51 -4.57
CA LEU A 91 28.01 -11.99 -5.77
C LEU A 91 28.15 -12.92 -6.99
N GLN A 92 29.13 -13.83 -6.98
CA GLN A 92 29.38 -14.81 -8.05
C GLN A 92 28.68 -16.15 -7.82
N HIS A 93 27.84 -16.27 -6.77
CA HIS A 93 27.15 -17.53 -6.47
C HIS A 93 26.18 -17.90 -7.61
N PRO A 94 26.18 -19.15 -8.12
CA PRO A 94 25.41 -19.53 -9.33
C PRO A 94 23.89 -19.38 -9.16
N ASN A 95 23.40 -19.52 -7.93
CA ASN A 95 21.98 -19.38 -7.61
C ASN A 95 21.58 -17.94 -7.23
N LEU A 96 22.45 -16.95 -7.43
CA LEU A 96 22.16 -15.54 -7.14
C LEU A 96 22.08 -14.74 -8.44
N LEU A 97 20.95 -14.08 -8.66
CA LEU A 97 20.83 -13.02 -9.65
C LEU A 97 20.72 -11.68 -8.92
N VAL A 98 21.64 -10.75 -9.20
CA VAL A 98 21.58 -9.39 -8.66
C VAL A 98 21.17 -8.43 -9.76
N SER A 99 20.07 -7.71 -9.53
CA SER A 99 19.65 -6.61 -10.39
C SER A 99 19.59 -5.29 -9.62
N SER A 100 19.90 -4.19 -10.30
CA SER A 100 19.74 -2.85 -9.74
C SER A 100 18.27 -2.43 -9.61
N TRP A 101 17.39 -3.05 -10.40
CA TRP A 101 15.97 -2.78 -10.41
C TRP A 101 15.19 -3.99 -10.94
N ILE A 102 14.01 -4.23 -10.37
CA ILE A 102 13.08 -5.26 -10.84
C ILE A 102 11.66 -4.70 -10.89
N PRO A 103 10.78 -5.21 -11.76
CA PRO A 103 9.34 -4.95 -11.68
C PRO A 103 8.75 -5.71 -10.47
N GLN A 104 9.02 -5.19 -9.26
CA GLN A 104 8.82 -5.91 -7.99
C GLN A 104 7.42 -6.52 -7.84
N ALA A 105 6.37 -5.74 -8.05
CA ALA A 105 4.99 -6.23 -7.93
C ALA A 105 4.70 -7.41 -8.89
N GLN A 106 5.24 -7.37 -10.11
CA GLN A 106 5.09 -8.43 -11.09
C GLN A 106 5.87 -9.69 -10.69
N VAL A 107 7.13 -9.53 -10.24
CA VAL A 107 7.94 -10.66 -9.74
C VAL A 107 7.29 -11.30 -8.51
N ILE A 108 6.76 -10.50 -7.58
CA ILE A 108 6.06 -11.02 -6.41
C ILE A 108 4.76 -11.72 -6.80
N ALA A 109 4.04 -11.26 -7.82
CA ALA A 109 2.83 -11.93 -8.31
C ALA A 109 3.13 -13.23 -9.09
N ASP A 110 4.36 -13.42 -9.57
CA ASP A 110 4.74 -14.59 -10.36
C ASP A 110 4.61 -15.89 -9.54
N PRO A 111 3.93 -16.93 -10.05
CA PRO A 111 3.73 -18.18 -9.32
C PRO A 111 5.04 -18.92 -9.01
N ARG A 112 6.12 -18.66 -9.77
CA ARG A 112 7.44 -19.29 -9.60
C ARG A 112 8.22 -18.71 -8.41
N VAL A 113 7.84 -17.53 -7.91
CA VAL A 113 8.42 -16.95 -6.70
C VAL A 113 7.73 -17.50 -5.46
N ASN A 114 8.50 -18.04 -4.51
CA ASN A 114 7.97 -18.78 -3.37
C ASN A 114 8.00 -17.98 -2.07
N VAL A 115 9.06 -17.21 -1.83
CA VAL A 115 9.24 -16.42 -0.60
C VAL A 115 9.78 -15.05 -0.95
N VAL A 116 9.36 -14.03 -0.20
CA VAL A 116 9.93 -12.68 -0.28
C VAL A 116 10.68 -12.36 1.00
N VAL A 117 11.88 -11.80 0.88
CA VAL A 117 12.67 -11.25 1.98
C VAL A 117 12.73 -9.75 1.79
N THR A 118 12.16 -9.00 2.74
CA THR A 118 12.03 -7.56 2.59
C THR A 118 12.13 -6.78 3.89
N HIS A 119 12.51 -5.52 3.78
CA HIS A 119 12.51 -4.55 4.86
C HIS A 119 11.11 -4.17 5.37
N CYS A 120 10.03 -4.59 4.70
CA CYS A 120 8.65 -4.29 5.08
C CYS A 120 8.28 -2.80 5.02
N GLY A 121 8.89 -2.02 4.13
CA GLY A 121 8.31 -0.72 3.76
C GLY A 121 6.88 -0.90 3.22
N TRP A 122 6.01 0.08 3.43
CA TRP A 122 4.57 -0.04 3.14
C TRP A 122 4.24 -0.63 1.76
N GLY A 123 4.87 -0.13 0.69
CA GLY A 123 4.66 -0.65 -0.66
C GLY A 123 5.05 -2.13 -0.81
N ALA A 124 6.19 -2.54 -0.27
CA ALA A 124 6.62 -3.94 -0.31
C ALA A 124 5.72 -4.84 0.55
N ALA A 125 5.22 -4.35 1.68
CA ALA A 125 4.26 -5.09 2.50
C ALA A 125 2.94 -5.31 1.74
N LEU A 126 2.45 -4.29 1.03
CA LEU A 126 1.26 -4.42 0.18
C LEU A 126 1.49 -5.41 -0.97
N ASP A 127 2.62 -5.32 -1.69
CA ASP A 127 2.93 -6.23 -2.79
C ASP A 127 2.95 -7.70 -2.33
N VAL A 128 3.53 -7.96 -1.16
CA VAL A 128 3.60 -9.30 -0.56
C VAL A 128 2.21 -9.83 -0.21
N VAL A 129 1.35 -8.98 0.36
CA VAL A 129 -0.03 -9.37 0.72
C VAL A 129 -0.86 -9.61 -0.52
N THR A 130 -0.82 -8.71 -1.51
CA THR A 130 -1.61 -8.85 -2.75
C THR A 130 -1.11 -10.01 -3.60
N GLY A 131 0.20 -10.21 -3.70
CA GLY A 131 0.82 -11.36 -4.37
C GLY A 131 0.70 -12.69 -3.62
N GLY A 132 0.19 -12.67 -2.39
CA GLY A 132 -0.06 -13.89 -1.61
C GLY A 132 1.20 -14.69 -1.32
N LYS A 133 2.33 -14.00 -1.06
CA LYS A 133 3.61 -14.65 -0.79
C LYS A 133 3.95 -14.65 0.70
N PRO A 134 4.48 -15.76 1.25
CA PRO A 134 5.06 -15.74 2.58
C PRO A 134 6.32 -14.86 2.63
N VAL A 135 6.60 -14.26 3.79
CA VAL A 135 7.59 -13.19 3.90
C VAL A 135 8.55 -13.30 5.09
N VAL A 136 9.84 -13.14 4.83
CA VAL A 136 10.83 -12.85 5.86
C VAL A 136 10.96 -11.34 6.02
N CYS A 137 10.51 -10.85 7.17
CA CYS A 137 10.54 -9.45 7.53
C CYS A 137 11.89 -9.07 8.14
N VAL A 138 12.58 -8.09 7.55
CA VAL A 138 13.88 -7.58 8.02
C VAL A 138 13.80 -6.06 8.22
N PRO A 139 12.95 -5.58 9.15
CA PRO A 139 12.71 -4.16 9.31
C PRO A 139 13.94 -3.41 9.83
N HIS A 140 14.12 -2.18 9.38
CA HIS A 140 15.23 -1.31 9.76
C HIS A 140 14.78 -0.10 10.58
N HIS A 141 13.91 0.76 10.04
CA HIS A 141 13.44 1.99 10.72
C HIS A 141 12.06 2.46 10.25
N GLY A 142 11.51 3.47 10.94
CA GLY A 142 10.25 4.10 10.55
C GLY A 142 9.05 3.19 10.79
N ASP A 143 8.18 3.06 9.80
CA ASP A 143 6.97 2.22 9.79
C ASP A 143 7.28 0.71 9.65
N GLN A 144 8.47 0.38 9.17
CA GLN A 144 8.88 -0.99 8.85
C GLN A 144 8.66 -2.01 9.98
N PRO A 145 9.01 -1.74 11.26
CA PRO A 145 8.77 -2.70 12.34
C PRO A 145 7.28 -2.97 12.58
N VAL A 146 6.44 -1.94 12.46
CA VAL A 146 4.98 -2.07 12.64
C VAL A 146 4.38 -2.90 11.50
N ASN A 147 4.79 -2.63 10.26
CA ASN A 147 4.37 -3.42 9.09
C ASN A 147 4.82 -4.88 9.22
N ALA A 148 6.07 -5.11 9.66
CA ALA A 148 6.59 -6.45 9.90
C ALA A 148 5.78 -7.19 10.97
N ASP A 149 5.46 -6.54 12.09
CA ASP A 149 4.66 -7.13 13.16
C ASP A 149 3.24 -7.45 12.70
N LEU A 150 2.65 -6.61 11.85
CA LEU A 150 1.36 -6.90 11.24
C LEU A 150 1.43 -8.17 10.39
N LEU A 151 2.39 -8.30 9.47
CA LEU A 151 2.55 -9.49 8.62
C LEU A 151 2.79 -10.77 9.44
N VAL A 152 3.62 -10.69 10.49
CA VAL A 152 3.88 -11.82 11.40
C VAL A 152 2.61 -12.17 12.20
N SER A 153 1.91 -11.19 12.76
CA SER A 153 0.68 -11.41 13.52
C SER A 153 -0.44 -12.04 12.68
N LYS A 154 -0.43 -11.76 11.37
CA LYS A 154 -1.36 -12.38 10.41
C LYS A 154 -0.94 -13.78 9.99
N GLY A 155 0.23 -14.28 10.42
CA GLY A 155 0.69 -15.65 10.22
C GLY A 155 1.32 -15.93 8.85
N MET A 156 1.63 -14.88 8.07
CA MET A 156 2.21 -15.04 6.73
C MET A 156 3.73 -14.82 6.68
N GLY A 157 4.36 -14.50 7.81
CA GLY A 157 5.78 -14.21 7.83
C GLY A 157 6.48 -14.43 9.16
N LEU A 158 7.81 -14.33 9.10
CA LEU A 158 8.71 -14.39 10.24
C LEU A 158 9.62 -13.17 10.24
N LYS A 159 9.98 -12.66 11.42
CA LYS A 159 10.80 -11.46 11.57
C LYS A 159 12.22 -11.81 11.99
N LEU A 160 13.20 -11.22 11.31
CA LEU A 160 14.61 -11.22 11.69
C LEU A 160 14.99 -9.85 12.27
N ASN A 161 15.86 -9.87 13.28
CA ASN A 161 16.47 -8.65 13.78
C ASN A 161 17.66 -8.29 12.90
N PHE A 162 17.53 -7.23 12.11
CA PHE A 162 18.58 -6.76 11.22
C PHE A 162 19.91 -6.49 11.92
N LYS A 163 19.88 -5.97 13.16
CA LYS A 163 21.11 -5.58 13.89
C LYS A 163 21.94 -6.77 14.35
N THR A 164 21.34 -7.96 14.43
CA THR A 164 21.97 -9.18 14.94
C THR A 164 21.80 -10.33 13.96
N VAL A 165 21.55 -10.02 12.69
CA VAL A 165 21.26 -11.03 11.67
C VAL A 165 22.50 -11.87 11.39
N LYS A 166 22.28 -13.17 11.18
CA LYS A 166 23.30 -14.15 10.84
C LYS A 166 22.82 -15.02 9.69
N ALA A 167 23.74 -15.40 8.81
CA ALA A 167 23.45 -16.21 7.63
C ALA A 167 22.65 -17.49 7.99
N THR A 168 23.05 -18.18 9.06
CA THR A 168 22.35 -19.38 9.55
C THR A 168 20.92 -19.10 10.00
N GLY A 169 20.66 -17.95 10.61
CA GLY A 169 19.32 -17.51 11.00
C GLY A 169 18.44 -17.19 9.79
N VAL A 170 19.03 -16.56 8.77
CA VAL A 170 18.36 -16.25 7.50
C VAL A 170 17.98 -17.53 6.77
N GLU A 171 18.93 -18.45 6.59
CA GLU A 171 18.71 -19.74 5.96
C GLU A 171 17.60 -20.54 6.66
N LYS A 172 17.67 -20.65 7.99
CA LYS A 172 16.65 -21.34 8.79
C LYS A 172 15.26 -20.73 8.61
N THR A 173 15.19 -19.40 8.56
CA THR A 173 13.90 -18.68 8.46
C THR A 173 13.29 -18.84 7.08
N VAL A 174 14.08 -18.70 6.01
CA VAL A 174 13.63 -18.94 4.63
C VAL A 174 13.20 -20.40 4.45
N SER A 175 13.99 -21.35 4.95
CA SER A 175 13.66 -22.77 4.90
C SER A 175 12.33 -23.07 5.61
N ALA A 176 12.06 -22.46 6.77
CA ALA A 176 10.78 -22.63 7.47
C ALA A 176 9.59 -22.13 6.62
N LEU A 177 9.73 -21.00 5.92
CA LEU A 177 8.68 -20.47 5.05
C LEU A 177 8.46 -21.30 3.77
N LEU A 178 9.53 -21.92 3.25
CA LEU A 178 9.46 -22.80 2.08
C LEU A 178 8.83 -24.17 2.40
N THR A 179 9.02 -24.66 3.63
CA THR A 179 8.66 -26.04 4.00
C THR A 179 7.36 -26.16 4.79
N ASP A 180 7.01 -25.16 5.60
CA ASP A 180 5.77 -25.15 6.37
C ASP A 180 4.64 -24.49 5.55
N PRO A 181 3.66 -25.26 5.04
CA PRO A 181 2.64 -24.75 4.15
C PRO A 181 1.71 -23.74 4.84
N LYS A 182 1.69 -23.64 6.18
CA LYS A 182 0.81 -22.68 6.87
C LYS A 182 1.08 -21.25 6.44
N TYR A 183 2.34 -20.89 6.15
CA TYR A 183 2.70 -19.52 5.77
C TYR A 183 2.19 -19.18 4.37
N SER A 184 2.36 -20.11 3.41
CA SER A 184 1.90 -19.91 2.04
C SER A 184 0.37 -19.97 1.95
N GLN A 185 -0.28 -20.90 2.66
CA GLN A 185 -1.75 -20.94 2.79
C GLN A 185 -2.28 -19.63 3.36
N ARG A 186 -1.68 -19.15 4.46
CA ARG A 186 -2.13 -17.92 5.10
C ARG A 186 -1.93 -16.69 4.21
N ALA A 187 -0.81 -16.61 3.50
CA ALA A 187 -0.57 -15.55 2.53
C ALA A 187 -1.62 -15.55 1.40
N GLN A 188 -1.96 -16.73 0.86
CA GLN A 188 -2.99 -16.87 -0.18
C GLN A 188 -4.38 -16.51 0.32
N GLU A 189 -4.74 -16.90 1.55
CA GLU A 189 -6.02 -16.50 2.17
C GLU A 189 -6.15 -14.98 2.29
N LEU A 190 -5.10 -14.33 2.77
CA LEU A 190 -5.08 -12.87 2.93
C LEU A 190 -5.14 -12.16 1.57
N SER A 191 -4.39 -12.64 0.57
CA SER A 191 -4.46 -12.13 -0.79
C SER A 191 -5.90 -12.19 -1.33
N LYS A 192 -6.58 -13.33 -1.17
CA LYS A 192 -7.99 -13.49 -1.57
C LYS A 192 -8.92 -12.57 -0.81
N ALA A 193 -8.73 -12.41 0.51
CA ALA A 193 -9.54 -11.51 1.32
C ALA A 193 -9.38 -10.04 0.88
N VAL A 194 -8.14 -9.59 0.66
CA VAL A 194 -7.86 -8.24 0.16
C VAL A 194 -8.43 -8.04 -1.25
N ALA A 195 -8.28 -9.03 -2.15
CA ALA A 195 -8.89 -8.98 -3.47
C ALA A 195 -10.43 -8.91 -3.39
N ALA A 196 -11.04 -9.55 -2.40
CA ALA A 196 -12.49 -9.51 -2.18
C ALA A 196 -12.98 -8.15 -1.63
N GLU A 197 -12.17 -7.42 -0.88
CA GLU A 197 -12.52 -6.12 -0.29
C GLU A 197 -12.20 -4.91 -1.18
N THR A 198 -11.31 -5.07 -2.16
CA THR A 198 -10.90 -3.98 -3.05
C THR A 198 -11.74 -3.95 -4.34
N CYS A 199 -11.93 -2.76 -4.91
CA CYS A 199 -12.47 -2.59 -6.27
C CYS A 199 -11.37 -2.55 -7.34
N GLY A 200 -10.17 -3.03 -6.99
CA GLY A 200 -9.00 -3.02 -7.86
C GLY A 200 -8.61 -1.63 -8.34
N ARG A 201 -7.85 -1.59 -9.43
CA ARG A 201 -7.41 -0.34 -10.07
C ARG A 201 -8.59 0.50 -10.55
N HIS A 202 -9.63 -0.13 -11.12
CA HIS A 202 -10.78 0.59 -11.65
C HIS A 202 -11.51 1.37 -10.55
N GLY A 203 -11.80 0.73 -9.42
CA GLY A 203 -12.41 1.44 -8.29
C GLY A 203 -11.57 2.60 -7.79
N ALA A 204 -10.23 2.44 -7.76
CA ALA A 204 -9.31 3.52 -7.39
C ALA A 204 -9.43 4.73 -8.34
N VAL A 205 -9.48 4.47 -9.65
CA VAL A 205 -9.70 5.51 -10.66
C VAL A 205 -11.06 6.18 -10.45
N THR A 206 -12.14 5.39 -10.34
CA THR A 206 -13.49 5.92 -10.13
C THR A 206 -13.60 6.78 -8.87
N PHE A 207 -12.95 6.37 -7.78
CA PHE A 207 -12.91 7.13 -6.54
C PHE A 207 -12.19 8.47 -6.71
N VAL A 208 -11.03 8.48 -7.38
CA VAL A 208 -10.32 9.73 -7.68
C VAL A 208 -11.15 10.63 -8.59
N GLU A 209 -11.79 10.08 -9.62
CA GLU A 209 -12.67 10.82 -10.53
C GLU A 209 -13.84 11.46 -9.79
N GLN A 210 -14.48 10.72 -8.87
CA GLN A 210 -15.56 11.25 -8.03
C GLN A 210 -15.05 12.40 -7.15
N LEU A 211 -13.92 12.24 -6.47
CA LEU A 211 -13.33 13.31 -5.65
C LEU A 211 -13.02 14.57 -6.46
N VAL A 212 -12.51 14.41 -7.69
CA VAL A 212 -12.25 15.53 -8.61
C VAL A 212 -13.56 16.20 -9.02
N ALA A 213 -14.61 15.43 -9.32
CA ALA A 213 -15.91 15.97 -9.69
C ALA A 213 -16.55 16.76 -8.52
N GLU A 214 -16.49 16.22 -7.30
CA GLU A 214 -16.96 16.88 -6.08
C GLU A 214 -16.20 18.17 -5.80
N ASP A 215 -14.88 18.18 -6.01
CA ASP A 215 -14.07 19.39 -5.84
C ASP A 215 -14.38 20.47 -6.89
N ARG A 216 -14.59 20.08 -8.15
CA ARG A 216 -15.02 21.01 -9.21
C ARG A 216 -16.39 21.62 -8.87
N ALA A 217 -17.37 20.79 -8.49
CA ALA A 217 -18.69 21.27 -8.09
C ALA A 217 -18.62 22.25 -6.89
N ARG A 218 -17.76 21.97 -5.90
CA ARG A 218 -17.50 22.90 -4.79
C ARG A 218 -16.91 24.22 -5.26
N ARG A 219 -15.95 24.22 -6.18
CA ARG A 219 -15.35 25.46 -6.74
C ARG A 219 -16.34 26.27 -7.57
N ASP A 220 -17.12 25.60 -8.42
CA ASP A 220 -18.13 26.25 -9.26
C ASP A 220 -19.25 26.85 -8.42
N SER A 221 -19.66 26.19 -7.33
CA SER A 221 -20.62 26.74 -6.37
C SER A 221 -20.11 28.00 -5.67
N LYS A 222 -18.80 28.08 -5.37
CA LYS A 222 -18.17 29.29 -4.79
C LYS A 222 -18.08 30.44 -5.79
N HIS A 223 -17.80 30.16 -7.07
CA HIS A 223 -17.84 31.18 -8.13
C HIS A 223 -19.27 31.64 -8.45
N THR A 224 -20.26 30.77 -8.29
CA THR A 224 -21.68 31.11 -8.50
C THR A 224 -22.22 31.97 -7.36
N THR A 225 -21.70 31.83 -6.14
CA THR A 225 -22.05 32.74 -5.01
C THR A 225 -21.45 34.13 -5.12
N ASP A 226 -20.43 34.35 -5.96
CA ASP A 226 -19.84 35.68 -6.23
C ASP A 226 -20.46 36.39 -7.45
N ILE A 227 -21.45 35.77 -8.12
CA ILE A 227 -22.31 36.45 -9.08
C ILE A 227 -23.69 36.63 -8.44
N VAL A 228 -23.76 37.45 -7.40
CA VAL A 228 -24.98 38.19 -7.12
C VAL A 228 -25.05 39.29 -8.19
N PRO A 229 -26.04 39.29 -9.11
CA PRO A 229 -26.18 40.41 -10.03
C PRO A 229 -26.42 41.67 -9.20
N ALA A 230 -25.53 42.65 -9.35
CA ALA A 230 -25.55 43.96 -8.68
C ALA A 230 -26.75 44.85 -9.10
N HIS A 231 -27.88 44.26 -9.45
CA HIS A 231 -29.10 44.95 -9.84
C HIS A 231 -30.33 44.24 -9.26
N ARG A 232 -30.54 44.38 -7.96
CA ARG A 232 -31.89 44.44 -7.41
C ARG A 232 -32.07 45.80 -6.71
N PRO A 233 -32.92 46.68 -7.25
CA PRO A 233 -33.10 48.03 -6.71
C PRO A 233 -33.83 47.96 -5.37
N PHE A 234 -33.20 48.48 -4.32
CA PHE A 234 -33.78 49.42 -3.34
C PHE A 234 -35.22 49.19 -2.81
N THR A 235 -35.69 47.94 -2.65
CA THR A 235 -37.07 47.69 -2.16
C THR A 235 -37.16 46.74 -0.96
N ALA A 236 -36.12 46.00 -0.61
CA ALA A 236 -36.13 45.11 0.57
C ALA A 236 -35.82 45.83 1.91
N ALA A 237 -35.30 47.07 1.88
CA ALA A 237 -34.98 47.84 3.08
C ALA A 237 -36.22 48.41 3.81
N LEU A 238 -37.41 48.40 3.19
CA LEU A 238 -38.63 48.92 3.81
C LEU A 238 -39.42 47.89 4.63
N ILE A 239 -39.22 46.59 4.40
CA ILE A 239 -39.96 45.54 5.14
C ILE A 239 -39.25 45.21 6.47
N GLY A 240 -37.92 45.30 6.53
CA GLY A 240 -37.17 45.09 7.78
C GLY A 240 -37.38 46.19 8.83
N GLY A 241 -37.59 47.43 8.40
CA GLY A 241 -37.82 48.57 9.31
C GLY A 241 -39.17 48.49 10.05
N ALA A 242 -40.23 48.02 9.38
CA ALA A 242 -41.56 47.92 9.99
C ALA A 242 -41.64 46.81 11.06
N ALA A 243 -40.92 45.70 10.88
CA ALA A 243 -40.93 44.59 11.85
C ALA A 243 -40.21 44.93 13.16
N VAL A 244 -39.13 45.72 13.11
CA VAL A 244 -38.38 46.12 14.31
C VAL A 244 -39.14 47.15 15.15
N VAL A 245 -39.92 48.04 14.52
CA VAL A 245 -40.78 49.00 15.25
C VAL A 245 -41.98 48.29 15.90
N ALA A 246 -42.57 47.28 15.26
CA ALA A 246 -43.68 46.52 15.82
C ALA A 246 -43.29 45.67 17.05
N ILE A 247 -42.10 45.06 17.03
CA ILE A 247 -41.59 44.28 18.17
C ILE A 247 -41.20 45.20 19.35
N GLY A 248 -40.61 46.37 19.07
CA GLY A 248 -40.28 47.36 20.10
C GLY A 248 -41.51 47.90 20.85
N ALA A 249 -42.61 48.17 20.14
CA ALA A 249 -43.85 48.64 20.77
C ALA A 249 -44.54 47.57 21.64
N ALA A 250 -44.47 46.28 21.25
CA ALA A 250 -45.04 45.18 22.03
C ALA A 250 -44.27 44.91 23.34
N VAL A 251 -42.94 45.03 23.33
CA VAL A 251 -42.11 44.87 24.52
C VAL A 251 -42.29 46.04 25.50
N LEU A 252 -42.48 47.27 25.01
CA LEU A 252 -42.76 48.43 25.86
C LEU A 252 -44.16 48.37 26.49
N ALA A 253 -45.17 47.88 25.76
CA ALA A 253 -46.53 47.72 26.27
C ALA A 253 -46.65 46.57 27.30
N ALA A 254 -45.87 45.49 27.14
CA ALA A 254 -45.82 44.38 28.09
C ALA A 254 -45.08 44.75 29.39
N GLY A 255 -44.05 45.62 29.31
CA GLY A 255 -43.28 46.07 30.48
C GLY A 255 -44.01 47.08 31.38
N LEU A 256 -45.06 47.75 30.88
CA LEU A 256 -45.86 48.72 31.65
C LEU A 256 -47.09 48.10 32.34
N ARG A 257 -47.45 46.85 32.03
CA ARG A 257 -48.61 46.15 32.63
C ARG A 257 -48.29 45.33 33.89
N THR A 258 -47.02 45.18 34.27
CA THR A 258 -46.61 44.38 35.44
C THR A 258 -46.25 45.23 36.67
N LYS A 259 -46.51 46.54 36.65
CA LYS A 259 -46.25 47.48 37.77
C LYS A 259 -47.50 48.27 38.22
N GLY A 260 -48.65 47.60 38.33
CA GLY A 260 -49.82 48.18 39.00
C GLY A 260 -50.72 47.08 39.55
N HIS A 261 -51.16 47.25 40.81
CA HIS A 261 -51.90 46.34 41.71
C HIS A 261 -50.94 45.37 42.45
N ALA A 262 -50.57 45.53 43.73
CA ALA A 262 -51.28 46.07 44.90
C ALA A 262 -52.69 45.51 45.06
#